data_AF-A4BUF6-F1
#
_entry.id   AF-A4BUF6-F1
#
_cell.length_a   1.000
_cell.length_b   1.000
_cell.length_c   1.000
_cell.angle_alpha   90.00
_cell.angle_beta   90.00
_cell.angle_gamma   90.00
#
_symmetry.space_group_name_H-M   'P 1'
#
loop_
_entity.id
_entity.type
_entity.pdbx_description
1 polymer ?
#
loop_
_entity_poly.entity_id
_entity_poly.type
_entity_poly.pdbx_seq_one_letter_code
_entity_poly.pdbx_strand_id
1 'polypeptide(L)' 'MVEVADIRAVQIDSTPGIGRRECVRYLHGVVSRNGTPLILLDSVRLFAQQE' A
#
# COMPACT_ATOMS: atom_id res chain seq x y z
N MET A 1 -2.38 18.38 4.11
CA MET A 1 -3.72 18.02 3.61
C MET A 1 -3.72 16.51 3.45
N VAL A 2 -4.64 15.80 4.11
CA VAL A 2 -4.77 14.34 3.98
C VAL A 2 -5.93 14.09 3.06
N GLU A 3 -5.72 13.27 2.02
CA GLU A 3 -6.80 12.82 1.14
C GLU A 3 -7.27 11.45 1.60
N VAL A 4 -8.59 11.29 1.73
CA VAL A 4 -9.22 10.00 2.01
C VAL A 4 -9.90 9.53 0.73
N ALA A 5 -9.61 8.30 0.33
CA ALA A 5 -10.23 7.67 -0.83
C ALA A 5 -10.85 6.33 -0.40
N ASP A 6 -12.05 6.06 -0.91
CA ASP A 6 -12.66 4.74 -0.81
C ASP A 6 -12.05 3.81 -1.89
N ILE A 7 -11.46 2.69 -1.46
CA ILE A 7 -10.77 1.74 -2.33
C ILE A 7 -11.30 0.35 -2.04
N ARG A 8 -11.91 -0.28 -3.05
CA ARG A 8 -12.39 -1.66 -2.96
C ARG A 8 -11.25 -2.62 -3.23
N ALA A 9 -11.28 -3.80 -2.59
CA ALA A 9 -10.28 -4.84 -2.77
C ALA A 9 -10.05 -5.23 -4.25
N VAL A 10 -11.11 -5.21 -5.06
CA VAL A 10 -11.05 -5.54 -6.51
C VAL A 10 -10.23 -4.54 -7.34
N GLN A 11 -9.93 -3.37 -6.78
CA GLN A 11 -9.14 -2.31 -7.41
C GLN A 11 -7.66 -2.39 -7.01
N ILE A 12 -7.32 -3.31 -6.11
CA ILE A 12 -5.97 -3.49 -5.59
C ILE A 12 -5.29 -4.57 -6.43
N ASP A 13 -4.27 -4.15 -7.17
CA ASP A 13 -3.37 -5.05 -7.86
C ASP A 13 -2.35 -5.64 -6.89
N SER A 14 -1.83 -6.82 -7.24
CA SER A 14 -0.71 -7.46 -6.55
C SER A 14 0.44 -6.48 -6.39
N THR A 15 1.12 -6.54 -5.24
CA THR A 15 2.30 -5.72 -4.99
C THR A 15 3.34 -5.92 -6.11
N PRO A 16 3.99 -4.85 -6.60
CA PRO A 16 5.12 -4.99 -7.48
C PRO A 16 6.16 -5.80 -6.71
N GLY A 17 6.51 -6.98 -7.22
CA GLY A 17 7.49 -7.89 -6.61
C GLY A 17 8.93 -7.33 -6.61
N ILE A 18 9.07 -6.01 -6.68
CA ILE A 18 10.30 -5.26 -6.89
C ILE A 18 10.45 -4.32 -5.69
N GLY A 19 11.31 -4.71 -4.75
CA GLY A 19 11.57 -3.96 -3.54
C GLY A 19 12.46 -4.76 -2.58
N ARG A 20 13.14 -4.07 -1.65
CA ARG A 20 13.88 -4.76 -0.58
C ARG A 20 12.89 -5.55 0.27
N ARG A 21 13.25 -6.79 0.67
CA ARG A 21 12.40 -7.69 1.48
C ARG A 21 11.81 -7.01 2.72
N GLU A 22 12.57 -6.09 3.31
CA GLU A 22 12.19 -5.29 4.48
C GLU A 22 11.00 -4.35 4.25
N CYS A 23 10.82 -3.82 3.03
CA CYS A 23 9.69 -2.95 2.68
C CYS A 23 8.45 -3.76 2.29
N VAL A 24 8.65 -4.94 1.69
CA VAL A 24 7.56 -5.79 1.18
C VAL A 24 6.59 -6.23 2.29
N ARG A 25 7.07 -6.40 3.53
CA ARG A 25 6.22 -6.83 4.66
C ARG A 25 5.11 -5.85 5.04
N TYR A 26 5.24 -4.59 4.64
CA TYR A 26 4.26 -3.53 4.90
C TYR A 26 3.40 -3.19 3.69
N LEU A 27 3.74 -3.72 2.52
CA LEU A 27 2.98 -3.44 1.30
C LEU A 27 1.71 -4.31 1.29
N HIS A 28 0.56 -3.66 1.14
CA HIS A 28 -0.71 -4.33 0.91
C HIS A 28 -0.96 -4.58 -0.58
N GLY A 29 -0.59 -3.63 -1.44
CA GLY A 29 -0.85 -3.69 -2.88
C GLY A 29 -0.52 -2.39 -3.60
N VAL A 30 -0.91 -2.32 -4.86
CA VAL A 30 -0.90 -1.07 -5.65
C VAL A 30 -2.30 -0.84 -6.19
N VAL A 31 -2.69 0.43 -6.27
CA VAL A 31 -3.95 0.84 -6.88
C VAL A 31 -3.67 1.96 -7.86
N SER A 32 -4.32 1.93 -9.03
CA SER A 32 -4.23 3.03 -9.98
C SER A 32 -5.44 3.95 -9.81
N ARG A 33 -5.18 5.24 -9.57
CA ARG A 33 -6.22 6.26 -9.43
C ARG A 33 -5.90 7.43 -10.33
N ASN A 34 -6.82 7.75 -11.24
CA ASN A 34 -6.64 8.81 -12.24
C ASN A 34 -5.35 8.65 -13.07
N GLY A 35 -4.97 7.41 -13.39
CA GLY A 35 -3.73 7.09 -14.11
C GLY A 35 -2.46 7.14 -13.27
N THR A 36 -2.56 7.46 -11.97
CA THR A 36 -1.43 7.50 -11.05
C THR A 36 -1.39 6.22 -10.20
N PRO A 37 -0.27 5.48 -10.20
CA PRO A 37 -0.09 4.35 -9.29
C PRO A 37 0.15 4.86 -7.86
N LEU A 38 -0.63 4.32 -6.92
CA LEU A 38 -0.51 4.59 -5.49
C LEU A 38 -0.14 3.28 -4.78
N ILE A 39 0.83 3.37 -3.88
CA ILE A 39 1.25 2.24 -3.05
C ILE A 39 0.36 2.19 -1.80
N LEU A 40 -0.23 1.03 -1.55
CA LEU A 40 -0.99 0.76 -0.33
C LEU A 40 -0.07 0.17 0.73
N LEU A 41 0.03 0.85 1.87
CA LEU A 41 0.81 0.43 3.03
C LEU A 41 -0.13 0.04 4.18
N ASP A 42 0.17 -1.08 4.83
CA ASP A 42 -0.47 -1.47 6.08
C ASP A 42 0.17 -0.68 7.23
N SER A 43 -0.51 0.41 7.64
CA SER A 43 -0.05 1.29 8.71
C SER A 43 -0.03 0.59 10.08
N VAL A 44 -0.95 -0.34 10.32
CA VAL A 44 -1.00 -1.10 11.58
C VAL A 44 0.28 -1.91 11.72
N ARG A 45 0.68 -2.65 10.67
CA ARG A 45 1.95 -3.39 10.68
C ARG A 45 3.17 -2.49 10.74
N LEU A 46 3.11 -1.33 10.08
CA LEU A 46 4.22 -0.38 10.05
C LEU A 46 4.53 0.17 11.45
N PHE A 47 3.49 0.56 12.20
CA PHE A 47 3.66 1.18 13.52
C PHE A 47 3.72 0.17 14.67
N ALA A 48 3.20 -1.06 14.50
CA ALA A 48 3.30 -2.11 15.51
C ALA A 48 4.73 -2.59 15.81
N GLN A 49 5.73 -2.18 15.02
CA GLN A 49 7.15 -2.47 15.28
C GLN A 49 7.90 -1.30 15.94
N GLN A 50 7.21 -0.19 16.22
CA GLN A 50 7.80 0.97 16.89
C GLN A 50 7.46 1.06 18.40
N GLU A 51 6.91 -0.01 18.98
CA GLU A 51 6.76 -0.17 20.44
C GLU A 51 7.76 -1.18 21.01
#